data_AF-A0A2G6GF88-F1
#
_entry.id   AF-A0A2G6GF88-F1
#
_cell.length_a   1.000
_cell.length_b   1.000
_cell.length_c   1.000
_cell.angle_alpha   90.00
_cell.angle_beta   90.00
_cell.angle_gamma   90.00
#
_symmetry.space_group_name_H-M   'P 1'
#
loop_
_entity.id
_entity.type
_entity.pdbx_description
1 polymer ?
#
loop_
_entity_poly.entity_id
_entity_poly.type
_entity_poly.pdbx_seq_one_letter_code
_entity_poly.pdbx_strand_id
1 'polypeptide(L)'
;MSNLVLTIRESIRYRGRGGHWSWIAHRISGLAILLFLTIHVWDTAMAHYNVNLYRWFVDVFKWPPIAVGEVALMAAILYHAFNGIRISILDFKPELWKHQQRSVQITWGIFLILFIPIGAFMTYELVAYWQELGDAWLKFPQLSVYLQGGS
;
A
#
# COMPACT_ATOMS: atom_id res chain seq x y z
N MET A 1 2.31 -40.68 -0.98
CA MET A 1 2.22 -39.34 -0.34
C MET A 1 0.96 -38.65 -0.84
N SER A 2 0.22 -37.94 0.01
CA SER A 2 -1.02 -37.25 -0.39
C SER A 2 -0.75 -36.20 -1.47
N ASN A 3 -1.61 -36.12 -2.50
CA ASN A 3 -1.52 -35.13 -3.58
C ASN A 3 -1.45 -33.69 -3.04
N LEU A 4 -2.08 -33.41 -1.89
CA LEU A 4 -1.99 -32.11 -1.21
C LEU A 4 -0.57 -31.78 -0.75
N VAL A 5 0.14 -32.75 -0.17
CA VAL A 5 1.51 -32.57 0.33
C VAL A 5 2.48 -32.35 -0.82
N LEU A 6 2.28 -33.06 -1.94
CA LEU A 6 3.05 -32.85 -3.17
C LEU A 6 2.79 -31.46 -3.76
N THR A 7 1.53 -31.04 -3.89
CA THR A 7 1.18 -29.69 -4.39
C THR A 7 1.77 -28.59 -3.52
N ILE A 8 1.69 -28.70 -2.19
CA ILE A 8 2.27 -27.73 -1.26
C ILE A 8 3.79 -27.71 -1.38
N ARG A 9 4.45 -28.88 -1.38
CA ARG A 9 5.91 -28.97 -1.53
C ARG A 9 6.39 -28.40 -2.85
N GLU A 10 5.73 -28.71 -3.96
CA GLU A 10 6.17 -28.26 -5.28
C GLU A 10 5.83 -26.79 -5.53
N SER A 11 4.76 -26.27 -4.94
CA SER A 11 4.47 -24.83 -4.90
C SER A 11 5.52 -24.06 -4.12
N ILE A 12 5.98 -24.58 -2.98
CA ILE A 12 7.07 -23.99 -2.19
C ILE A 12 8.42 -24.14 -2.91
N ARG A 13 8.64 -25.26 -3.62
CA ARG A 13 9.85 -25.53 -4.40
C ARG A 13 9.94 -24.69 -5.67
N TYR A 14 8.81 -24.20 -6.19
CA TYR A 14 8.78 -23.31 -7.34
C TYR A 14 9.45 -21.98 -7.00
N ARG A 15 10.71 -21.84 -7.44
CA ARG A 15 11.46 -20.59 -7.38
C ARG A 15 10.92 -19.67 -8.47
N GLY A 16 9.81 -18.99 -8.17
CA GLY A 16 9.15 -18.07 -9.09
C GLY A 16 10.15 -17.19 -9.81
N ARG A 17 10.15 -17.24 -11.15
CA ARG A 17 10.88 -16.26 -11.97
C ARG A 17 10.34 -14.86 -11.66
N GLY A 18 11.05 -13.80 -12.06
CA GLY A 18 10.64 -12.40 -11.81
C GLY A 18 9.18 -12.09 -12.19
N GLY A 19 8.65 -12.75 -13.22
CA GLY A 19 7.24 -12.65 -13.62
C GLY A 19 6.24 -13.18 -12.58
N HIS A 20 6.56 -14.25 -11.85
CA HIS A 20 5.67 -14.82 -10.82
C HIS A 20 5.55 -13.89 -9.62
N TRP A 21 6.68 -13.39 -9.11
CA TRP A 21 6.71 -12.39 -8.04
C TRP A 21 5.99 -11.11 -8.45
N SER A 22 6.17 -10.70 -9.69
CA SER A 22 5.51 -9.52 -10.21
C SER A 22 3.98 -9.67 -10.27
N TRP A 23 3.49 -10.86 -10.60
CA TRP A 23 2.06 -11.20 -10.58
C TRP A 23 1.48 -11.21 -9.16
N ILE A 24 2.16 -11.84 -8.19
CA ILE A 24 1.72 -11.85 -6.78
C ILE A 24 1.62 -10.42 -6.26
N ALA A 25 2.69 -9.64 -6.44
CA ALA A 25 2.75 -8.25 -5.97
C ALA A 25 1.62 -7.39 -6.57
N HIS A 26 1.26 -7.60 -7.84
CA HIS A 26 0.19 -6.84 -8.49
C HIS A 26 -1.19 -7.13 -7.91
N ARG A 27 -1.46 -8.38 -7.56
CA ARG A 27 -2.72 -8.79 -6.93
C ARG A 27 -2.82 -8.29 -5.50
N ILE A 28 -1.77 -8.48 -4.72
CA ILE A 28 -1.74 -8.03 -3.32
C ILE A 28 -1.89 -6.51 -3.25
N SER A 29 -1.16 -5.77 -4.10
CA SER A 29 -1.31 -4.31 -4.17
C SER A 29 -2.72 -3.88 -4.60
N GLY A 30 -3.34 -4.56 -5.57
CA GLY A 30 -4.72 -4.28 -5.96
C GLY A 30 -5.73 -4.49 -4.82
N LEU A 31 -5.58 -5.56 -4.04
CA LEU A 31 -6.41 -5.82 -2.86
C LEU A 31 -6.20 -4.77 -1.76
N ALA A 32 -4.95 -4.36 -1.53
CA ALA A 32 -4.63 -3.30 -0.57
C ALA A 32 -5.27 -1.97 -0.99
N ILE A 33 -5.20 -1.61 -2.28
CA ILE A 33 -5.81 -0.39 -2.83
C ILE A 33 -7.33 -0.47 -2.73
N LEU A 34 -7.95 -1.60 -3.03
CA LEU A 34 -9.40 -1.78 -2.90
C LEU A 34 -9.87 -1.59 -1.46
N LEU A 35 -9.17 -2.19 -0.50
CA LEU A 35 -9.46 -2.02 0.92
C LEU A 35 -9.29 -0.56 1.35
N PHE A 36 -8.18 0.07 0.96
CA PHE A 36 -7.92 1.48 1.20
C PHE A 36 -9.05 2.34 0.64
N LEU A 37 -9.41 2.20 -0.64
CA LEU A 37 -10.45 3.00 -1.27
C LEU A 37 -11.80 2.84 -0.57
N THR A 38 -12.12 1.64 -0.10
CA THR A 38 -13.36 1.39 0.64
C THR A 38 -13.39 2.18 1.94
N ILE A 39 -12.31 2.13 2.72
CA ILE A 39 -12.18 2.88 3.98
C ILE A 39 -12.12 4.39 3.70
N HIS A 40 -11.34 4.81 2.69
CA HIS A 40 -11.10 6.19 2.31
C HIS A 40 -12.37 6.91 1.84
N VAL A 41 -13.19 6.27 1.02
CA VAL A 41 -14.47 6.86 0.61
C VAL A 41 -15.38 7.04 1.82
N TRP A 42 -15.40 6.07 2.74
CA TRP A 42 -16.22 6.14 3.93
C TRP A 42 -15.74 7.20 4.94
N ASP A 43 -14.44 7.24 5.25
CA ASP A 43 -13.87 8.22 6.18
C ASP A 43 -14.02 9.66 5.65
N THR A 44 -13.80 9.87 4.36
CA THR A 44 -13.85 11.20 3.75
C THR A 44 -15.29 11.67 3.60
N ALA A 45 -16.25 10.75 3.41
CA ALA A 45 -17.68 11.09 3.49
C ALA A 45 -18.07 11.63 4.88
N MET A 46 -17.40 11.22 5.97
CA MET A 46 -17.68 11.76 7.30
C MET A 46 -17.37 13.25 7.42
N ALA A 47 -16.52 13.82 6.55
CA ALA A 47 -16.31 15.27 6.52
C ALA A 47 -17.63 16.05 6.30
N HIS A 48 -18.60 15.43 5.62
CA HIS A 48 -19.94 15.97 5.44
C HIS A 48 -20.92 15.46 6.51
N TYR A 49 -20.94 14.15 6.78
CA TYR A 49 -21.98 13.53 7.61
C TYR A 49 -21.71 13.61 9.13
N ASN A 50 -20.45 13.60 9.56
CA ASN A 50 -20.06 13.65 10.97
C ASN A 50 -18.62 14.18 11.13
N VAL A 51 -18.50 15.51 11.27
CA VAL A 51 -17.21 16.19 11.42
C VAL A 51 -16.40 15.69 12.61
N ASN A 52 -17.03 15.32 13.72
CA ASN A 52 -16.31 14.81 14.89
C ASN A 52 -15.65 13.46 14.59
N LEU A 53 -16.37 12.57 13.88
CA LEU A 53 -15.82 11.28 13.46
C LEU A 53 -14.73 11.46 12.40
N TYR A 54 -14.89 12.41 11.48
CA TYR A 54 -13.85 12.75 10.50
C TYR A 54 -12.55 13.22 11.18
N ARG A 55 -12.64 14.14 12.13
CA ARG A 55 -11.48 14.61 12.92
C ARG A 55 -10.79 13.47 13.66
N TRP A 56 -11.57 12.57 14.25
CA TRP A 56 -11.01 11.39 14.91
C TRP A 56 -10.26 10.49 13.91
N PHE A 57 -10.82 10.21 12.73
CA PHE A 57 -10.13 9.42 11.69
C PHE A 57 -8.82 10.08 11.24
N VAL A 58 -8.80 11.40 11.05
CA VAL A 58 -7.57 12.15 10.70
C VAL A 58 -6.45 11.90 11.71
N ASP A 59 -6.76 11.79 13.00
CA ASP A 59 -5.76 11.50 14.02
C ASP A 59 -5.45 10.00 14.15
N VAL A 60 -6.40 9.12 13.87
CA VAL A 60 -6.16 7.66 13.76
C VAL A 60 -5.14 7.36 12.66
N PHE A 61 -5.22 8.04 11.52
CA PHE A 61 -4.29 7.84 10.40
C PHE A 61 -2.84 8.23 10.73
N LYS A 62 -2.65 9.13 11.70
CA LYS A 62 -1.32 9.52 12.20
C LYS A 62 -0.76 8.57 13.27
N TRP A 63 -1.56 7.62 13.75
CA TRP A 63 -1.10 6.64 14.74
C TRP A 63 -0.06 5.71 14.10
N PRO A 64 1.09 5.41 14.77
CA PRO A 64 2.28 4.92 14.07
C PRO A 64 2.09 3.66 13.21
N PRO A 65 1.39 2.61 13.66
CA PRO A 65 1.16 1.43 12.82
C PRO A 65 0.39 1.74 11.53
N ILE A 66 -0.56 2.68 11.58
CA ILE A 66 -1.35 3.08 10.42
C ILE A 66 -0.53 3.97 9.50
N ALA A 67 0.17 4.96 10.04
CA ALA A 67 1.03 5.85 9.27
C ALA A 67 2.17 5.10 8.54
N VAL A 68 2.78 4.07 9.16
CA VAL A 68 3.72 3.17 8.46
C VAL A 68 2.99 2.38 7.35
N GLY A 69 1.75 1.96 7.61
CA GLY A 69 0.87 1.36 6.62
C GLY A 69 0.61 2.27 5.42
N GLU A 70 0.51 3.59 5.60
CA GLU A 70 0.36 4.55 4.50
C GLU A 70 1.58 4.62 3.59
N VAL A 71 2.79 4.52 4.16
CA VAL A 71 4.03 4.41 3.35
C VAL A 71 4.03 3.12 2.54
N ALA A 72 3.61 2.00 3.14
CA ALA A 72 3.47 0.73 2.43
C ALA A 72 2.36 0.77 1.36
N LEU A 73 1.26 1.48 1.62
CA LEU A 73 0.18 1.70 0.67
C LEU A 73 0.66 2.55 -0.51
N MET A 74 1.48 3.59 -0.28
CA MET A 74 2.10 4.36 -1.36
C MET A 74 2.96 3.46 -2.28
N ALA A 75 3.75 2.55 -1.69
CA ALA A 75 4.47 1.55 -2.48
C ALA A 75 3.53 0.66 -3.29
N ALA A 76 2.43 0.19 -2.68
CA ALA A 76 1.43 -0.63 -3.36
C ALA A 76 0.80 0.10 -4.55
N ILE A 77 0.41 1.38 -4.39
CA ILE A 77 -0.18 2.20 -5.45
C ILE A 77 0.80 2.37 -6.62
N LEU A 78 2.04 2.81 -6.35
CA LEU A 78 3.04 3.04 -7.39
C LEU A 78 3.34 1.74 -8.16
N TYR A 79 3.61 0.66 -7.43
CA TYR A 79 3.89 -0.63 -8.06
C TYR A 79 2.69 -1.12 -8.87
N HIS A 80 1.46 -1.04 -8.34
CA HIS A 80 0.25 -1.50 -9.02
C HIS A 80 0.06 -0.75 -10.34
N ALA A 81 0.21 0.58 -10.33
CA ALA A 81 0.08 1.42 -11.51
C ALA A 81 1.11 1.08 -12.58
N PHE A 82 2.42 1.07 -12.24
CA PHE A 82 3.46 0.79 -13.23
C PHE A 82 3.40 -0.65 -13.76
N ASN A 83 3.08 -1.61 -12.90
CA ASN A 83 2.92 -2.99 -13.32
C ASN A 83 1.68 -3.20 -14.18
N GLY A 84 0.57 -2.52 -13.87
CA GLY A 84 -0.63 -2.49 -14.69
C GLY A 84 -0.35 -1.95 -16.08
N ILE A 85 0.32 -0.79 -16.17
CA ILE A 85 0.75 -0.19 -17.45
C ILE A 85 1.62 -1.16 -18.25
N ARG A 86 2.59 -1.81 -17.60
CA ARG A 86 3.43 -2.83 -18.26
C ARG A 86 2.58 -3.93 -18.87
N ILE A 87 1.65 -4.51 -18.10
CA ILE A 87 0.78 -5.59 -18.58
C ILE A 87 -0.07 -5.09 -19.75
N SER A 88 -0.72 -3.93 -19.63
CA SER A 88 -1.52 -3.34 -20.70
C SER A 88 -0.72 -3.13 -22.00
N ILE A 89 0.54 -2.69 -21.92
CA ILE A 89 1.41 -2.53 -23.10
C ILE A 89 1.72 -3.89 -23.75
N LEU A 90 2.02 -4.92 -22.95
CA LEU A 90 2.31 -6.26 -23.47
C LEU A 90 1.07 -6.92 -24.08
N ASP A 91 -0.10 -6.68 -23.52
CA ASP A 91 -1.37 -7.17 -24.05
C ASP A 91 -1.75 -6.45 -25.35
N PHE A 92 -1.46 -5.14 -25.44
CA PHE A 92 -1.69 -4.35 -26.65
C PHE A 92 -0.74 -4.70 -27.80
N LYS A 93 0.51 -5.08 -27.50
CA LYS A 93 1.51 -5.52 -28.49
C LYS A 93 2.14 -6.85 -28.09
N PRO A 94 1.51 -8.00 -28.43
CA PRO A 94 1.96 -9.30 -27.97
C PRO A 94 3.40 -9.69 -28.35
N GLU A 95 3.94 -9.13 -29.43
CA GLU A 95 5.35 -9.32 -29.84
C GLU A 95 6.35 -8.90 -28.75
N LEU A 96 5.96 -7.99 -27.85
CA LEU A 96 6.79 -7.51 -26.75
C LEU A 96 6.95 -8.52 -25.62
N TRP A 97 6.14 -9.59 -25.55
CA TRP A 97 6.27 -10.65 -24.54
C TRP A 97 7.64 -11.33 -24.56
N LYS A 98 8.36 -11.32 -25.70
CA LYS A 98 9.76 -11.78 -25.78
C LYS A 98 10.72 -10.99 -24.87
N HIS A 99 10.33 -9.78 -24.44
CA HIS A 99 11.10 -8.91 -23.55
C HIS A 99 10.56 -8.89 -22.10
N GLN A 100 9.75 -9.88 -21.70
CA GLN A 100 9.09 -9.93 -20.39
C GLN A 100 10.04 -9.76 -19.19
N GLN A 101 11.24 -10.35 -19.22
CA GLN A 101 12.18 -10.19 -18.09
C GLN A 101 12.71 -8.76 -17.99
N ARG A 102 13.01 -8.14 -19.14
CA ARG A 102 13.50 -6.76 -19.21
C ARG A 102 12.41 -5.77 -18.82
N SER A 103 11.16 -6.01 -19.23
CA SER A 103 10.03 -5.15 -18.85
C SER A 103 9.77 -5.19 -17.34
N VAL A 104 9.88 -6.35 -16.69
CA VAL A 104 9.83 -6.47 -15.22
C VAL A 104 10.91 -5.63 -14.55
N GLN A 105 12.16 -5.72 -15.03
CA GLN A 105 13.28 -4.94 -14.49
C GLN A 105 13.06 -3.43 -14.63
N ILE A 106 12.55 -2.98 -15.78
CA ILE A 106 12.21 -1.58 -16.02
C ILE A 106 11.12 -1.12 -15.05
N THR A 107 10.06 -1.92 -14.86
CA THR A 107 8.99 -1.60 -13.89
C THR A 107 9.54 -1.43 -12.48
N TRP A 108 10.40 -2.36 -12.02
CA TRP A 108 11.04 -2.24 -10.70
C TRP A 108 11.99 -1.05 -10.61
N GLY A 109 12.74 -0.76 -11.68
CA GLY A 109 13.62 0.41 -11.73
C GLY A 109 12.85 1.72 -11.59
N ILE A 110 11.79 1.91 -12.37
CA ILE A 110 10.91 3.09 -12.29
C ILE A 110 10.26 3.18 -10.90
N PHE A 111 9.73 2.06 -10.41
CA PHE A 111 9.15 2.00 -9.07
C PHE A 111 10.13 2.46 -8.00
N LEU A 112 11.35 1.92 -7.97
CA LEU A 112 12.35 2.28 -6.96
C LEU A 112 12.82 3.74 -7.08
N ILE A 113 13.05 4.21 -8.31
CA ILE A 113 13.47 5.60 -8.58
C ILE A 113 12.44 6.59 -8.01
N LEU A 114 11.16 6.29 -8.11
CA LEU A 114 10.09 7.18 -7.62
C LEU A 114 9.75 6.93 -6.16
N PHE A 115 9.65 5.67 -5.74
CA PHE A 115 9.25 5.32 -4.38
C PHE A 115 10.32 5.69 -3.35
N ILE A 116 11.61 5.53 -3.63
CA ILE A 116 12.66 5.85 -2.64
C ILE A 116 12.60 7.30 -2.16
N PRO A 117 12.62 8.34 -3.04
CA PRO A 117 12.55 9.72 -2.57
C PRO A 117 11.19 10.04 -1.91
N ILE A 118 10.07 9.54 -2.45
CA ILE A 118 8.74 9.77 -1.88
C ILE A 118 8.62 9.12 -0.50
N GLY A 119 9.00 7.85 -0.38
CA GLY A 119 8.95 7.09 0.86
C GLY A 119 9.90 7.65 1.91
N ALA A 120 11.09 8.11 1.52
CA ALA A 120 12.02 8.79 2.41
C ALA A 120 11.41 10.10 2.94
N PHE A 121 10.81 10.91 2.06
CA PHE A 121 10.12 12.13 2.45
C PHE A 121 8.96 11.86 3.40
N MET A 122 8.05 10.93 3.06
CA MET A 122 6.95 10.53 3.94
C MET A 122 7.43 10.03 5.30
N THR A 123 8.47 9.20 5.32
CA THR A 123 9.02 8.66 6.58
C THR A 123 9.66 9.76 7.42
N TYR A 124 10.37 10.71 6.79
CA TYR A 124 10.95 11.86 7.48
C TYR A 124 9.88 12.71 8.16
N GLU A 125 8.82 13.06 7.42
CA GLU A 125 7.70 13.85 7.95
C GLU A 125 6.97 13.12 9.09
N LEU A 126 6.75 11.81 8.97
CA LEU A 126 6.15 11.00 10.03
C LEU A 126 7.00 10.99 11.31
N VAL A 127 8.32 10.81 11.16
CA VAL A 127 9.25 10.82 12.29
C VAL A 127 9.30 12.20 12.93
N ALA A 128 9.34 13.27 12.14
CA ALA A 128 9.32 14.65 12.64
C ALA A 128 8.04 14.91 13.46
N TYR A 129 6.88 14.53 12.93
CA TYR A 129 5.60 14.64 13.64
C TYR A 129 5.60 13.86 14.98
N TRP A 130 6.13 12.64 15.01
CA TRP A 130 6.19 11.87 16.27
C TRP A 130 7.18 12.45 17.27
N GLN A 131 8.26 13.09 16.82
CA GLN A 131 9.17 13.81 17.70
C GLN A 131 8.48 15.00 18.38
N GLU A 132 7.60 15.71 17.67
CA GLU A 132 6.81 16.81 18.24
C GLU A 132 5.82 16.32 19.31
N LEU A 133 5.29 15.09 19.18
CA LEU A 133 4.37 14.50 20.16
C LEU A 133 5.05 14.08 21.47
N GLY A 134 6.38 13.99 21.52
CA GLY A 134 7.11 13.49 22.70
C GLY A 134 6.58 12.12 23.15
N ASP A 135 6.30 11.95 24.44
CA ASP A 135 5.83 10.67 25.02
C ASP A 135 4.41 10.24 24.56
N ALA A 136 3.70 11.09 23.82
CA ALA A 136 2.34 10.80 23.37
C ALA A 136 2.26 10.05 22.03
N TRP A 137 3.39 9.85 21.32
CA TRP A 137 3.40 9.34 19.94
C TRP A 137 2.74 7.96 19.73
N LEU A 138 2.68 7.10 20.75
CA LEU A 138 1.99 5.80 20.70
C LEU A 138 0.56 5.81 21.24
N LYS A 139 0.10 6.93 21.84
CA LYS A 139 -1.22 7.00 22.45
C LYS A 139 -2.28 6.96 21.36
N PHE A 140 -3.16 5.97 21.43
CA PHE A 140 -4.26 5.84 20.48
C PHE A 140 -5.28 6.96 20.71
N PRO A 141 -5.74 7.66 19.65
CA PRO A 141 -6.73 8.72 19.77
C PRO A 141 -8.08 8.16 20.24
N GLN A 142 -8.61 8.67 21.34
CA GLN A 142 -9.88 8.19 21.90
C GLN A 142 -11.06 8.94 21.29
N LEU A 143 -12.04 8.21 20.76
CA LEU A 143 -13.24 8.80 20.15
C LEU A 143 -14.02 9.70 21.12
N SER A 144 -14.02 9.38 22.42
CA SER A 144 -14.71 10.15 23.47
C SER A 144 -14.30 11.63 23.50
N VAL A 145 -13.01 11.93 23.23
CA VAL A 145 -12.48 13.30 23.20
C VAL A 145 -13.19 14.16 22.15
N TYR A 146 -13.53 13.56 21.01
CA TYR A 146 -14.16 14.25 19.87
C TYR A 146 -15.68 14.35 20.03
N LEU A 147 -16.29 13.43 20.79
CA LEU A 147 -17.71 13.46 21.10
C LEU A 147 -18.06 14.41 22.25
N GLN A 148 -17.13 14.62 23.19
CA GLN A 148 -17.33 15.49 24.36
C GLN A 148 -16.98 16.96 24.10
N GLY A 149 -16.19 17.25 23.06
CA GLY A 149 -15.78 18.61 22.67
C GLY A 149 -16.69 19.32 21.66
N GLY A 150 -17.89 18.77 21.39
CA GLY A 150 -18.88 19.41 20.53
C GLY A 150 -19.62 20.53 21.27
N SER A 151 -19.07 21.74 21.25
CA SER A 151 -19.83 22.98 21.47
C SER A 151 -20.64 23.34 20.24
#